data_AF-A0A6M8VGI8-F1
#
_entry.id   AF-A0A6M8VGI8-F1
#
_cell.length_a   1.000
_cell.length_b   1.000
_cell.length_c   1.000
_cell.angle_alpha   90.00
_cell.angle_beta   90.00
_cell.angle_gamma   90.00
#
_symmetry.space_group_name_H-M   'P 1'
#
loop_
_entity.id
_entity.type
_entity.pdbx_description
1 polymer ?
#
loop_
_entity_poly.entity_id
_entity_poly.type
_entity_poly.pdbx_seq_one_letter_code
_entity_poly.pdbx_strand_id
1 'polypeptide(L)'
;MHKYLVIVLALALSQQAFSQSCIIQGEGDAESAALSLEAGYRSALVQSEQDLRQNRKLTMERLLEFLPKKDASLFLTSLTFNENGLTGYRYDILVKNGLSYSEAYSILSLFGAQSTTGVISGLEKIDELDYSISSGCDGSGWEKYYCHSRATCRTRSGSICTSNC
;
A
#
# COMPACT_ATOMS: atom_id res chain seq x y z
N MET A 1 65.13 -0.28 -25.36
CA MET A 1 64.38 0.25 -24.20
C MET A 1 62.90 0.18 -24.52
N HIS A 2 62.23 -0.84 -23.98
CA HIS A 2 60.81 -1.12 -24.17
C HIS A 2 59.96 -0.19 -23.29
N LYS A 3 58.89 0.37 -23.85
CA LYS A 3 57.79 0.96 -23.06
C LYS A 3 56.48 0.41 -23.59
N TYR A 4 56.02 -0.67 -22.95
CA TYR A 4 54.61 -1.05 -22.92
C TYR A 4 53.90 -0.16 -21.91
N LEU A 5 52.76 0.43 -22.28
CA LEU A 5 51.60 0.46 -21.37
C LEU A 5 50.34 0.78 -22.19
N VAL A 6 49.65 -0.28 -22.60
CA VAL A 6 48.21 -0.27 -22.84
C VAL A 6 47.57 -0.47 -21.46
N ILE A 7 46.54 0.29 -21.12
CA ILE A 7 45.26 -0.21 -20.59
C ILE A 7 44.26 0.95 -20.55
N VAL A 8 43.24 0.75 -21.37
CA VAL A 8 41.96 1.45 -21.39
C VAL A 8 41.21 1.12 -20.10
N LEU A 9 40.72 2.12 -19.37
CA LEU A 9 39.57 1.92 -18.50
C LEU A 9 38.76 3.23 -18.42
N ALA A 10 37.70 3.25 -19.23
CA ALA A 10 36.67 4.27 -19.21
C ALA A 10 35.85 4.11 -17.91
N LEU A 11 35.98 5.08 -17.00
CA LEU A 11 35.06 5.24 -15.88
C LEU A 11 33.82 5.99 -16.37
N ALA A 12 32.94 5.27 -17.06
CA ALA A 12 31.56 5.68 -17.25
C ALA A 12 30.71 5.03 -16.14
N LEU A 13 30.73 5.61 -14.95
CA LEU A 13 29.68 5.36 -13.96
C LEU A 13 28.64 6.47 -14.11
N SER A 14 27.76 6.27 -15.10
CA SER A 14 26.50 6.96 -15.17
C SER A 14 25.71 6.66 -13.90
N GLN A 15 25.63 7.62 -12.99
CA GLN A 15 24.60 7.61 -11.96
C GLN A 15 23.28 7.87 -12.67
N GLN A 16 22.59 6.81 -13.07
CA GLN A 16 21.21 6.92 -13.47
C GLN A 16 20.39 7.04 -12.20
N ALA A 17 19.85 8.24 -12.01
CA ALA A 17 18.83 8.54 -11.03
C ALA A 17 17.68 7.55 -11.18
N PHE A 18 17.37 6.81 -10.11
CA PHE A 18 16.11 6.08 -10.00
C PHE A 18 14.99 7.11 -9.77
N SER A 19 14.54 7.74 -10.84
CA SER A 19 13.21 8.34 -10.90
C SER A 19 12.31 7.33 -11.59
N GLN A 20 11.88 6.31 -10.84
CA GLN A 20 10.94 5.32 -11.34
C GLN A 20 9.54 5.96 -11.39
N SER A 21 9.32 6.68 -12.48
CA SER A 21 8.01 7.18 -12.88
C SER A 21 7.15 5.97 -13.27
N CYS A 22 5.88 5.93 -12.86
CA CYS A 22 4.93 4.90 -13.28
C CYS A 22 4.67 4.93 -14.79
N ILE A 23 5.58 4.33 -15.54
CA ILE A 23 5.34 3.87 -16.90
C ILE A 23 5.30 2.36 -16.77
N ILE A 24 4.13 1.77 -17.02
CA ILE A 24 3.96 0.32 -17.16
C ILE A 24 4.91 -0.11 -18.30
N GLN A 25 6.05 -0.73 -17.99
CA GLN A 25 6.95 -1.32 -18.99
C GLN A 25 7.17 -2.82 -18.69
N GLY A 26 6.24 -3.63 -19.16
CA GLY A 26 6.52 -5.01 -19.58
C GLY A 26 6.34 -6.08 -18.51
N GLU A 27 6.17 -7.31 -18.98
CA GLU A 27 5.82 -8.53 -18.24
C GLU A 27 6.63 -8.82 -16.97
N GLY A 28 7.80 -8.21 -16.77
CA GLY A 28 8.60 -8.33 -15.54
C GLY A 28 8.06 -7.53 -14.33
N ASP A 29 7.33 -6.45 -14.57
CA ASP A 29 6.79 -5.60 -13.49
C ASP A 29 5.56 -6.24 -12.83
N ALA A 30 4.76 -6.99 -13.60
CA ALA A 30 3.56 -7.66 -13.11
C ALA A 30 3.91 -8.83 -12.15
N GLU A 31 4.96 -9.59 -12.45
CA GLU A 31 5.42 -10.69 -11.60
C GLU A 31 6.00 -10.15 -10.29
N SER A 32 6.81 -9.08 -10.34
CA SER A 32 7.33 -8.42 -9.14
C SER A 32 6.21 -7.81 -8.29
N ALA A 33 5.22 -7.16 -8.91
CA ALA A 33 4.08 -6.59 -8.19
C ALA A 33 3.22 -7.68 -7.54
N ALA A 34 3.00 -8.80 -8.23
CA ALA A 34 2.30 -9.97 -7.67
C ALA A 34 3.07 -10.58 -6.48
N LEU A 35 4.39 -10.67 -6.57
CA LEU A 35 5.25 -11.15 -5.48
C LEU A 35 5.24 -10.22 -4.27
N SER A 36 5.28 -8.90 -4.49
CA SER A 36 5.16 -7.90 -3.42
C SER A 36 3.79 -7.93 -2.73
N LEU A 37 2.71 -8.12 -3.49
CA LEU A 37 1.36 -8.27 -2.96
C LEU A 37 1.24 -9.55 -2.10
N GLU A 38 1.74 -10.67 -2.59
CA GLU A 38 1.76 -11.96 -1.87
C GLU A 38 2.60 -11.89 -0.59
N ALA A 39 3.78 -11.25 -0.64
CA ALA A 39 4.62 -11.04 0.54
C ALA A 39 3.93 -10.15 1.58
N GLY A 40 3.26 -9.08 1.11
CA GLY A 40 2.43 -8.22 1.94
C GLY A 40 1.32 -8.97 2.65
N TYR A 41 0.54 -9.75 1.89
CA TYR A 41 -0.52 -10.60 2.40
C TYR A 41 -0.03 -11.58 3.46
N ARG A 42 1.05 -12.33 3.19
CA ARG A 42 1.60 -13.33 4.12
C ARG A 42 2.14 -12.73 5.43
N SER A 43 2.54 -11.47 5.40
CA SER A 43 3.05 -10.75 6.58
C SER A 43 1.96 -10.04 7.39
N ALA A 44 0.73 -9.96 6.87
CA ALA A 44 -0.35 -9.21 7.50
C ALA A 44 -0.78 -9.83 8.83
N LEU A 45 -0.97 -8.98 9.84
CA LEU A 45 -1.46 -9.37 11.16
C LEU A 45 -2.93 -9.84 11.12
N VAL A 46 -3.73 -9.26 10.22
CA VAL A 46 -5.17 -9.50 10.09
C VAL A 46 -5.51 -9.79 8.63
N GLN A 47 -5.73 -11.06 8.31
CA GLN A 47 -6.10 -11.49 6.95
C GLN A 47 -7.60 -11.80 6.86
N SER A 48 -8.25 -12.12 7.98
CA SER A 48 -9.67 -12.46 8.04
C SER A 48 -10.39 -11.78 9.20
N GLU A 49 -11.72 -11.86 9.19
CA GLU A 49 -12.53 -11.39 10.34
C GLU A 49 -12.22 -12.19 11.61
N GLN A 50 -11.86 -13.47 11.48
CA GLN A 50 -11.43 -14.29 12.61
C GLN A 50 -10.11 -13.78 13.19
N ASP A 51 -9.13 -13.47 12.34
CA ASP A 51 -7.85 -12.90 12.79
C ASP A 51 -8.07 -11.54 13.46
N LEU A 52 -8.99 -10.72 12.94
CA LEU A 52 -9.34 -9.45 13.55
C LEU A 52 -9.91 -9.66 14.96
N ARG A 53 -10.76 -10.67 15.16
CA ARG A 53 -11.29 -11.00 16.49
C ARG A 53 -10.19 -11.48 17.44
N GLN A 54 -9.28 -12.32 16.95
CA GLN A 54 -8.17 -12.88 17.75
C GLN A 54 -7.13 -11.81 18.11
N ASN A 55 -6.80 -10.92 17.18
CA ASN A 55 -5.77 -9.89 17.33
C ASN A 55 -6.32 -8.52 17.71
N ARG A 56 -7.63 -8.39 17.99
CA ARG A 56 -8.33 -7.11 18.17
C ARG A 56 -7.63 -6.14 19.11
N LYS A 57 -7.09 -6.65 20.23
CA LYS A 57 -6.38 -5.82 21.21
C LYS A 57 -5.12 -5.21 20.58
N LEU A 58 -4.26 -6.05 20.01
CA LEU A 58 -3.02 -5.63 19.37
C LEU A 58 -3.28 -4.71 18.18
N THR A 59 -4.24 -5.05 17.32
CA THR A 59 -4.64 -4.21 16.18
C THR A 59 -5.12 -2.84 16.64
N MET A 60 -5.94 -2.78 17.71
CA MET A 60 -6.39 -1.52 18.27
C MET A 60 -5.24 -0.70 18.85
N GLU A 61 -4.31 -1.32 19.58
CA GLU A 61 -3.12 -0.66 20.12
C GLU A 61 -2.30 0.00 19.00
N ARG A 62 -2.09 -0.69 17.87
CA ARG A 62 -1.39 -0.15 16.69
C ARG A 62 -2.13 1.01 16.04
N LEU A 63 -3.45 0.92 15.89
CA LEU A 63 -4.25 2.00 15.30
C LEU A 63 -4.25 3.26 16.18
N LEU A 64 -4.20 3.10 17.51
CA LEU A 64 -4.17 4.21 18.46
C LEU A 64 -2.87 5.01 18.42
N GLU A 65 -1.83 4.52 17.75
CA GLU A 65 -0.61 5.29 17.48
C GLU A 65 -0.89 6.48 16.55
N PHE A 66 -1.90 6.38 15.66
CA PHE A 66 -2.19 7.37 14.62
C PHE A 66 -3.63 7.92 14.65
N LEU A 67 -4.58 7.15 15.17
CA LEU A 67 -6.00 7.48 15.13
C LEU A 67 -6.60 7.63 16.54
N PRO A 68 -7.47 8.63 16.77
CA PRO A 68 -8.30 8.68 17.97
C PRO A 68 -9.11 7.39 18.12
N LYS A 69 -9.31 6.92 19.35
CA LYS A 69 -10.01 5.65 19.65
C LYS A 69 -11.34 5.45 18.91
N LYS A 70 -12.13 6.52 18.80
CA LYS A 70 -13.40 6.49 18.07
C LYS A 70 -13.19 6.16 16.60
N ASP A 71 -12.20 6.77 15.97
CA ASP A 71 -11.92 6.63 14.55
C ASP A 71 -11.20 5.32 14.22
N ALA A 72 -10.30 4.87 15.10
CA ALA A 72 -9.75 3.51 15.03
C ALA A 72 -10.87 2.45 15.04
N SER A 73 -11.87 2.61 15.92
CA SER A 73 -13.01 1.70 15.95
C SER A 73 -13.86 1.78 14.69
N LEU A 74 -14.10 2.98 14.15
CA LEU A 74 -14.85 3.15 12.90
C LEU A 74 -14.12 2.53 11.71
N PHE A 75 -12.79 2.66 11.67
CA PHE A 75 -11.96 2.06 10.63
C PHE A 75 -12.07 0.53 10.66
N LEU A 76 -11.90 -0.09 11.82
CA LEU A 76 -12.03 -1.55 11.98
C LEU A 76 -13.42 -2.06 11.58
N THR A 77 -14.49 -1.34 11.94
CA THR A 77 -15.86 -1.73 11.56
C THR A 77 -16.13 -1.55 10.06
N SER A 78 -15.31 -0.78 9.34
CA SER A 78 -15.45 -0.60 7.89
C SER A 78 -14.83 -1.72 7.05
N LEU A 79 -13.97 -2.55 7.65
CA LEU A 79 -13.24 -3.60 6.95
C LEU A 79 -14.21 -4.68 6.46
N THR A 80 -14.05 -5.09 5.20
CA THR A 80 -14.75 -6.24 4.63
C THR A 80 -13.73 -7.28 4.18
N PHE A 81 -14.05 -8.56 4.40
CA PHE A 81 -13.15 -9.68 4.12
C PHE A 81 -13.83 -10.75 3.26
N ASN A 82 -13.02 -11.56 2.59
CA ASN A 82 -13.41 -12.84 2.00
C ASN A 82 -12.33 -13.91 2.27
N GLU A 83 -12.39 -15.03 1.56
CA GLU A 83 -11.41 -16.12 1.68
C GLU A 83 -9.97 -15.75 1.25
N ASN A 84 -9.81 -14.66 0.49
CA ASN A 84 -8.52 -14.20 -0.04
C ASN A 84 -7.99 -12.95 0.70
N GLY A 85 -8.70 -12.46 1.72
CA GLY A 85 -8.25 -11.33 2.53
C GLY A 85 -9.20 -10.14 2.56
N LEU A 86 -8.63 -8.95 2.78
CA LEU A 86 -9.38 -7.70 2.82
C LEU A 86 -9.88 -7.32 1.42
N THR A 87 -11.20 -7.12 1.28
CA THR A 87 -11.88 -6.75 0.02
C THR A 87 -12.24 -5.27 -0.06
N GLY A 88 -12.26 -4.57 1.07
CA GLY A 88 -12.59 -3.16 1.11
C GLY A 88 -12.52 -2.56 2.50
N TYR A 89 -12.43 -1.23 2.54
CA TYR A 89 -12.35 -0.44 3.76
C TYR A 89 -12.67 1.03 3.48
N ARG A 90 -12.84 1.83 4.53
CA ARG A 90 -12.99 3.28 4.43
C ARG A 90 -11.68 4.03 4.63
N TYR A 91 -11.25 4.78 3.62
CA TYR A 91 -10.02 5.58 3.66
C TYR A 91 -10.25 7.01 4.13
N ASP A 92 -11.49 7.52 4.05
CA ASP A 92 -11.82 8.88 4.49
C ASP A 92 -11.57 9.10 5.98
N ILE A 93 -11.55 8.03 6.78
CA ILE A 93 -11.17 8.05 8.19
C ILE A 93 -9.68 8.38 8.37
N LEU A 94 -8.83 7.93 7.45
CA LEU A 94 -7.40 8.23 7.47
C LEU A 94 -7.16 9.68 7.05
N VAL A 95 -7.76 10.08 5.92
CA VAL A 95 -7.65 11.43 5.35
C VAL A 95 -8.15 12.50 6.33
N LYS A 96 -9.33 12.31 6.93
CA LYS A 96 -9.89 13.33 7.86
C LYS A 96 -9.04 13.54 9.12
N ASN A 97 -8.20 12.57 9.47
CA ASN A 97 -7.29 12.66 10.63
C ASN A 97 -5.91 13.22 10.23
N GLY A 98 -5.71 13.62 8.97
CA GLY A 98 -4.48 14.24 8.50
C GLY A 98 -3.30 13.28 8.45
N LEU A 99 -3.56 11.98 8.24
CA LEU A 99 -2.49 10.99 8.15
C LEU A 99 -1.62 11.23 6.92
N SER A 100 -0.31 11.00 7.07
CA SER A 100 0.62 10.95 5.95
C SER A 100 0.49 9.65 5.15
N TYR A 101 1.12 9.61 3.97
CA TYR A 101 1.23 8.38 3.18
C TYR A 101 1.92 7.25 3.95
N SER A 102 3.02 7.52 4.66
CA SER A 102 3.75 6.52 5.45
C SER A 102 2.97 6.02 6.67
N GLU A 103 2.20 6.88 7.33
CA GLU A 103 1.31 6.48 8.44
C GLU A 103 0.16 5.60 7.93
N ALA A 104 -0.49 6.00 6.83
CA ALA A 104 -1.53 5.19 6.20
C ALA A 104 -0.99 3.84 5.72
N TYR A 105 0.19 3.83 5.10
CA TYR A 105 0.89 2.61 4.69
C TYR A 105 1.12 1.68 5.89
N SER A 106 1.58 2.22 7.01
CA SER A 106 1.82 1.45 8.24
C SER A 106 0.53 0.82 8.77
N ILE A 107 -0.57 1.56 8.83
CA ILE A 107 -1.88 1.02 9.22
C ILE A 107 -2.34 -0.08 8.26
N LEU A 108 -2.27 0.18 6.95
CA LEU A 108 -2.79 -0.73 5.94
C LEU A 108 -1.95 -2.02 5.84
N SER A 109 -0.67 -1.98 6.22
CA SER A 109 0.20 -3.16 6.31
C SER A 109 -0.29 -4.18 7.34
N LEU A 110 -1.00 -3.75 8.38
CA LEU A 110 -1.62 -4.65 9.36
C LEU A 110 -2.64 -5.58 8.71
N PHE A 111 -3.19 -5.19 7.56
CA PHE A 111 -4.25 -5.89 6.83
C PHE A 111 -3.81 -6.39 5.46
N GLY A 112 -2.52 -6.27 5.13
CA GLY A 112 -1.99 -6.66 3.81
C GLY A 112 -2.48 -5.77 2.66
N ALA A 113 -2.90 -4.54 2.96
CA ALA A 113 -3.48 -3.60 1.99
C ALA A 113 -2.59 -2.37 1.73
N GLN A 114 -1.34 -2.38 2.19
CA GLN A 114 -0.42 -1.25 2.09
C GLN A 114 -0.13 -0.81 0.65
N SER A 115 -0.28 -1.72 -0.32
CA SER A 115 -0.19 -1.44 -1.75
C SER A 115 -1.20 -0.35 -2.15
N THR A 116 -2.43 -0.45 -1.66
CA THR A 116 -3.52 0.50 -1.97
C THR A 116 -3.30 1.93 -1.47
N THR A 117 -2.24 2.21 -0.71
CA THR A 117 -1.97 3.55 -0.15
C THR A 117 -1.76 4.60 -1.24
N GLY A 118 -1.07 4.26 -2.33
CA GLY A 118 -0.74 5.21 -3.40
C GLY A 118 -1.96 5.78 -4.12
N VAL A 119 -3.08 5.04 -4.15
CA VAL A 119 -4.32 5.48 -4.80
C VAL A 119 -5.24 6.31 -3.88
N ILE A 120 -4.89 6.48 -2.61
CA ILE A 120 -5.69 7.28 -1.66
C ILE A 120 -5.41 8.76 -1.88
N SER A 121 -6.41 9.51 -2.35
CA SER A 121 -6.28 10.96 -2.46
C SER A 121 -6.56 11.65 -1.12
N GLY A 122 -5.77 12.68 -0.83
CA GLY A 122 -5.94 13.52 0.37
C GLY A 122 -5.09 13.12 1.58
N LEU A 123 -4.20 12.13 1.47
CA LEU A 123 -3.16 11.91 2.48
C LEU A 123 -2.08 12.98 2.42
N GLU A 124 -1.47 13.28 3.56
CA GLU A 124 -0.41 14.29 3.68
C GLU A 124 0.93 13.78 3.14
N LYS A 125 1.72 14.67 2.52
CA LYS A 125 3.10 14.38 2.10
C LYS A 125 4.07 15.21 2.93
N ILE A 126 4.69 14.58 3.92
CA ILE A 126 5.55 15.24 4.91
C ILE A 126 7.01 15.12 4.51
N ASP A 127 7.45 13.94 4.05
CA ASP A 127 8.85 13.65 3.74
C ASP A 127 9.03 12.88 2.41
N GLU A 128 10.29 12.58 2.07
CA GLU A 128 10.65 11.85 0.84
C GLU A 128 10.01 10.46 0.76
N LEU A 129 9.82 9.79 1.91
CA LEU A 129 9.16 8.49 1.95
C LEU A 129 7.70 8.63 1.54
N ASP A 130 7.00 9.66 2.03
CA ASP A 130 5.61 9.93 1.62
C ASP A 130 5.50 10.24 0.13
N TYR A 131 6.45 11.00 -0.43
CA TYR A 131 6.50 11.25 -1.87
C TYR A 131 6.66 9.94 -2.65
N SER A 132 7.57 9.07 -2.22
CA SER A 132 7.79 7.76 -2.83
C SER A 132 6.53 6.89 -2.80
N ILE A 133 5.89 6.73 -1.63
CA ILE A 133 4.66 5.94 -1.47
C ILE A 133 3.52 6.53 -2.31
N SER A 134 3.36 7.87 -2.32
CA SER A 134 2.32 8.53 -3.11
C SER A 134 2.48 8.40 -4.62
N SER A 135 3.71 8.12 -5.07
CA SER A 135 4.02 7.87 -6.47
C SER A 135 3.89 6.40 -6.86
N GLY A 136 3.68 5.50 -5.89
CA GLY A 136 3.44 4.09 -6.14
C GLY A 136 2.11 3.88 -6.84
N CYS A 137 2.16 3.32 -8.06
CA CYS A 137 0.97 2.96 -8.82
C CYS A 137 0.81 1.46 -8.81
N ASP A 138 0.29 0.91 -7.73
CA ASP A 138 -0.32 -0.41 -7.84
C ASP A 138 -1.82 -0.24 -8.08
N GLY A 139 -2.32 -0.90 -9.12
CA GLY A 139 -3.76 -1.01 -9.38
C GLY A 139 -4.46 -1.94 -8.38
N SER A 140 -3.93 -2.08 -7.16
CA SER A 140 -4.41 -3.03 -6.15
C SER A 140 -5.65 -2.53 -5.42
N GLY A 141 -6.05 -1.27 -5.66
CA GLY A 141 -7.23 -0.66 -5.07
C GLY A 141 -7.89 0.39 -5.96
N TRP A 142 -9.20 0.53 -5.79
CA TRP A 142 -10.03 1.50 -6.51
C TRP A 142 -10.65 2.49 -5.53
N GLU A 143 -10.11 3.72 -5.54
CA GLU A 143 -10.62 4.82 -4.73
C GLU A 143 -12.06 5.18 -5.13
N LYS A 144 -12.91 5.48 -4.14
CA LYS A 144 -14.33 5.81 -4.28
C LYS A 144 -15.19 4.62 -4.70
N TYR A 145 -14.71 3.39 -4.45
CA TYR A 145 -15.46 2.17 -4.64
C TYR A 145 -15.50 1.33 -3.35
N TYR A 146 -16.48 0.45 -3.23
CA TYR A 146 -16.56 -0.59 -2.20
C TYR A 146 -16.89 -1.93 -2.85
N CYS A 147 -16.49 -3.02 -2.18
CA CYS A 147 -16.83 -4.36 -2.65
C CYS A 147 -18.30 -4.68 -2.38
N HIS A 148 -19.08 -4.87 -3.45
CA HIS A 148 -20.52 -5.21 -3.34
C HIS A 148 -20.75 -6.73 -3.39
N SER A 149 -20.04 -7.40 -4.29
CA SER A 149 -20.03 -8.85 -4.48
C SER A 149 -18.72 -9.24 -5.16
N ARG A 150 -18.44 -10.54 -5.24
CA ARG A 150 -17.24 -11.07 -5.93
C ARG A 150 -17.06 -10.43 -7.32
N ALA A 151 -15.85 -9.96 -7.59
CA ALA A 151 -15.42 -9.23 -8.78
C ALA A 151 -16.29 -8.02 -9.14
N THR A 152 -16.99 -7.43 -8.16
CA THR A 152 -17.96 -6.35 -8.38
C THR A 152 -17.76 -5.21 -7.38
N CYS A 153 -17.03 -4.19 -7.81
CA CYS A 153 -16.91 -2.92 -7.11
C CYS A 153 -18.07 -1.98 -7.49
N ARG A 154 -18.65 -1.27 -6.51
CA ARG A 154 -19.64 -0.21 -6.75
C ARG A 154 -19.17 1.11 -6.14
N THR A 155 -19.63 2.23 -6.69
CA THR A 155 -19.21 3.56 -6.25
C THR A 155 -19.69 3.87 -4.83
N ARG A 156 -18.77 4.29 -3.97
CA ARG A 156 -19.02 4.89 -2.66
C ARG A 156 -17.83 5.78 -2.30
N SER A 157 -18.05 7.08 -2.23
CA SER A 157 -17.01 8.04 -1.82
C SER A 157 -16.41 7.67 -0.47
N GLY A 158 -15.10 7.89 -0.30
CA GLY A 158 -14.39 7.59 0.94
C GLY A 158 -14.12 6.10 1.19
N SER A 159 -14.39 5.23 0.21
CA SER A 159 -14.12 3.79 0.30
C SER A 159 -13.08 3.33 -0.73
N ILE A 160 -12.37 2.25 -0.40
CA ILE A 160 -11.51 1.50 -1.32
C ILE A 160 -12.15 0.13 -1.57
N CYS A 161 -12.18 -0.27 -2.84
CA CYS A 161 -12.41 -1.65 -3.26
C CYS A 161 -11.05 -2.24 -3.64
N THR A 162 -10.61 -3.31 -2.99
CA THR A 162 -9.29 -3.90 -3.27
C THR A 162 -9.38 -4.90 -4.43
N SER A 163 -8.23 -5.35 -4.93
CA SER A 163 -8.13 -6.43 -5.92
C SER A 163 -8.66 -7.78 -5.43
N ASN A 164 -8.89 -7.95 -4.13
CA ASN A 164 -9.45 -9.19 -3.56
C ASN A 164 -10.99 -9.21 -3.63
N CYS A 165 -11.63 -8.11 -4.00
CA CYS A 165 -13.04 -8.13 -4.38
C CYS A 165 -13.20 -8.89 -5.71
#